data_AF-A0A0B5B7B4-F1
#
_entry.id   AF-A0A0B5B7B4-F1
#
_cell.length_a   1.000
_cell.length_b   1.000
_cell.length_c   1.000
_cell.angle_alpha   90.00
_cell.angle_beta   90.00
_cell.angle_gamma   90.00
#
_symmetry.space_group_name_H-M   'P 1'
#
loop_
_entity.id
_entity.type
_entity.pdbx_description
1 polymer ?
#
loop_
_entity_poly.entity_id
_entity_poly.type
_entity_poly.pdbx_seq_one_letter_code
_entity_poly.pdbx_strand_id
1 'polypeptide(L)'
;MRILLGYSWYPYEYSVGAWVEAWLGRLRSHGIDVDGFCLTLNPPGPCIYWPELDERWKQRDRELLSMYDNLARRLESYDVFVNWNGINLHPEFVRQIPIFKAYACFDDPESSDRLSSPVASSYDLALVGNIAEVETYYKWGVKEARHWPLGFFSVDYDHSLTKEKILRGARDIDLTLLCERISSWRKERLDKLAAAFPQGAYFGHGWPNGFLRDQDRIPLYQRSKIGINMHNSTGPINFRTFILPANGVMQLCDNKNHLGKLYELNKEVVGFDSIEEAIELCHYYLNHDEERRQVAAAGWERAHRDYNEVAVFKMMMRHVEEVRRKNDRTLSPAARPTDAGSDHMARGEYAEAIALYGDVLARESGNSRARHNRIVACKHLLHGSQWGRNGR
;
A
#
# COMPACT_ATOMS: atom_id res chain seq x y z
N MET A 1 14.20 -18.04 -1.10
CA MET A 1 12.84 -17.70 -0.65
C MET A 1 11.99 -17.48 -1.87
N ARG A 2 11.07 -18.38 -2.14
CA ARG A 2 10.14 -18.32 -3.26
C ARG A 2 8.83 -17.70 -2.83
N ILE A 3 8.39 -16.64 -3.52
CA ILE A 3 7.26 -15.79 -3.10
C ILE A 3 6.09 -15.96 -4.08
N LEU A 4 4.88 -16.17 -3.54
CA LEU A 4 3.63 -16.03 -4.30
C LEU A 4 2.99 -14.69 -3.94
N LEU A 5 2.87 -13.80 -4.92
CA LEU A 5 2.21 -12.50 -4.77
C LEU A 5 0.74 -12.61 -5.22
N GLY A 6 -0.18 -12.50 -4.26
CA GLY A 6 -1.61 -12.36 -4.54
C GLY A 6 -1.95 -10.95 -5.02
N TYR A 7 -2.68 -10.81 -6.12
CA TYR A 7 -3.06 -9.50 -6.69
C TYR A 7 -4.51 -9.49 -7.18
N SER A 8 -5.06 -8.29 -7.34
CA SER A 8 -6.43 -8.08 -7.80
C SER A 8 -6.44 -7.72 -9.26
N TRP A 9 -7.44 -8.23 -9.97
CA TRP A 9 -7.83 -7.69 -11.26
C TRP A 9 -8.57 -6.36 -11.06
N TYR A 10 -8.26 -5.38 -11.91
CA TYR A 10 -8.91 -4.09 -11.95
C TYR A 10 -9.32 -3.76 -13.40
N PRO A 11 -10.42 -3.03 -13.60
CA PRO A 11 -10.90 -2.65 -14.93
C PRO A 11 -10.08 -1.49 -15.50
N TYR A 12 -8.82 -1.76 -15.85
CA TYR A 12 -7.98 -0.83 -16.59
C TYR A 12 -8.12 -1.06 -18.11
N GLU A 13 -7.72 -0.05 -18.90
CA GLU A 13 -7.63 -0.16 -20.37
C GLU A 13 -6.62 -1.23 -20.82
N TYR A 14 -5.72 -1.65 -19.92
CA TYR A 14 -4.73 -2.70 -20.13
C TYR A 14 -5.05 -3.96 -19.32
N SER A 15 -4.52 -5.10 -19.78
CA SER A 15 -4.63 -6.37 -19.04
C SER A 15 -3.81 -6.32 -17.76
N VAL A 16 -4.48 -6.25 -16.61
CA VAL A 16 -3.82 -6.25 -15.28
C VAL A 16 -2.94 -7.48 -15.08
N GLY A 17 -3.40 -8.65 -15.51
CA GLY A 17 -2.59 -9.87 -15.44
C GLY A 17 -1.30 -9.76 -16.25
N ALA A 18 -1.36 -9.20 -17.46
CA ALA A 18 -0.17 -8.99 -18.28
C ALA A 18 0.77 -7.92 -17.69
N TRP A 19 0.21 -6.86 -17.12
CA TRP A 19 0.99 -5.81 -16.45
C TRP A 19 1.71 -6.34 -15.21
N VAL A 20 1.01 -7.10 -14.36
CA VAL A 20 1.61 -7.76 -13.18
C VAL A 20 2.70 -8.73 -13.63
N GLU A 21 2.45 -9.56 -14.63
CA GLU A 21 3.46 -10.51 -15.12
C GLU A 21 4.70 -9.80 -15.67
N ALA A 22 4.54 -8.68 -16.39
CA ALA A 22 5.66 -7.87 -16.85
C ALA A 22 6.46 -7.29 -15.67
N TRP A 23 5.79 -6.82 -14.61
CA TRP A 23 6.44 -6.35 -13.38
C TRP A 23 7.20 -7.47 -12.67
N LEU A 24 6.56 -8.62 -12.43
CA LEU A 24 7.20 -9.77 -11.80
C LEU A 24 8.37 -10.30 -12.64
N GLY A 25 8.26 -10.27 -13.97
CA GLY A 25 9.37 -10.59 -14.88
C GLY A 25 10.59 -9.71 -14.68
N ARG A 26 10.39 -8.39 -14.48
CA ARG A 26 11.49 -7.47 -14.14
C ARG A 26 12.08 -7.78 -12.76
N LEU A 27 11.27 -8.12 -11.75
CA LEU A 27 11.79 -8.56 -10.46
C LEU A 27 12.63 -9.84 -10.56
N ARG A 28 12.17 -10.84 -11.33
CA ARG A 28 12.91 -12.09 -11.59
C ARG A 28 14.23 -11.85 -12.29
N SER A 29 14.29 -10.91 -13.24
CA SER A 29 15.56 -10.51 -13.88
C SER A 29 16.59 -9.92 -12.90
N HIS A 30 16.14 -9.49 -11.71
CA HIS A 30 16.99 -9.01 -10.61
C HIS A 30 17.22 -10.07 -9.51
N GLY A 31 16.97 -11.36 -9.83
CA GLY A 31 17.24 -12.49 -8.95
C GLY A 31 16.17 -12.73 -7.86
N ILE A 32 14.99 -12.12 -7.99
CA ILE A 32 13.88 -12.31 -7.04
C ILE A 32 12.98 -13.45 -7.54
N ASP A 33 12.90 -14.55 -6.80
CA ASP A 33 12.03 -15.68 -7.13
C ASP A 33 10.57 -15.40 -6.71
N VAL A 34 9.78 -14.88 -7.64
CA VAL A 34 8.40 -14.45 -7.42
C VAL A 34 7.48 -14.79 -8.59
N ASP A 35 6.29 -15.30 -8.24
CA ASP A 35 5.19 -15.54 -9.17
C ASP A 35 3.90 -14.86 -8.68
N GLY A 36 2.97 -14.62 -9.60
CA GLY A 36 1.68 -13.96 -9.30
C GLY A 36 0.52 -14.93 -9.19
N PHE A 37 -0.48 -14.59 -8.38
CA PHE A 37 -1.77 -15.28 -8.31
C PHE A 37 -2.92 -14.26 -8.28
N CYS A 38 -3.88 -14.36 -9.20
CA CYS A 38 -5.03 -13.45 -9.19
C CYS A 38 -6.05 -13.89 -8.14
N LEU A 39 -6.32 -13.02 -7.16
CA LEU A 39 -7.25 -13.26 -6.07
C LEU A 39 -8.67 -12.73 -6.35
N THR A 40 -8.89 -12.10 -7.51
CA THR A 40 -10.23 -11.70 -7.94
C THR A 40 -11.06 -12.93 -8.30
N LEU A 41 -12.26 -13.04 -7.76
CA LEU A 41 -13.23 -14.05 -8.17
C LEU A 41 -13.72 -13.76 -9.59
N ASN A 42 -13.68 -14.78 -10.46
CA ASN A 42 -14.14 -14.71 -11.85
C ASN A 42 -13.65 -13.46 -12.61
N PRO A 43 -12.32 -13.29 -12.81
CA PRO A 43 -11.81 -12.12 -13.51
C PRO A 43 -12.33 -12.09 -14.97
N PRO A 44 -12.86 -10.96 -15.47
CA PRO A 44 -12.95 -9.66 -14.79
C PRO A 44 -14.07 -9.59 -13.75
N GLY A 45 -13.72 -9.25 -12.50
CA GLY A 45 -14.65 -9.14 -11.37
C GLY A 45 -14.23 -8.02 -10.40
N PRO A 46 -15.15 -7.44 -9.61
CA PRO A 46 -14.80 -6.44 -8.63
C PRO A 46 -14.00 -7.04 -7.47
N CYS A 47 -13.23 -6.21 -6.77
CA CYS A 47 -12.75 -6.57 -5.44
C CYS A 47 -13.95 -6.67 -4.49
N ILE A 48 -13.98 -7.74 -3.70
CA ILE A 48 -14.99 -7.95 -2.67
C ILE A 48 -14.50 -7.36 -1.34
N TYR A 49 -15.34 -6.53 -0.71
CA TYR A 49 -15.06 -5.97 0.61
C TYR A 49 -15.47 -6.93 1.72
N TRP A 50 -15.00 -6.65 2.93
CA TRP A 50 -15.21 -7.51 4.10
C TRP A 50 -16.66 -8.01 4.28
N PRO A 51 -17.73 -7.18 4.22
CA PRO A 51 -19.09 -7.67 4.44
C PRO A 51 -19.56 -8.70 3.41
N GLU A 52 -19.17 -8.55 2.14
CA GLU A 52 -19.53 -9.50 1.10
C GLU A 52 -18.70 -10.79 1.21
N LEU A 53 -17.41 -10.65 1.52
CA LEU A 53 -16.52 -11.79 1.72
C LEU A 53 -16.99 -12.68 2.87
N ASP A 54 -17.30 -12.09 4.02
CA ASP A 54 -17.77 -12.79 5.22
C ASP A 54 -19.10 -13.52 4.94
N GLU A 55 -20.03 -12.87 4.24
CA GLU A 55 -21.29 -13.52 3.84
C GLU A 55 -21.06 -14.70 2.90
N ARG A 56 -20.23 -14.54 1.86
CA ARG A 56 -19.89 -15.64 0.93
C ARG A 56 -19.22 -16.81 1.65
N TRP A 57 -18.32 -16.54 2.58
CA TRP A 57 -17.67 -17.58 3.40
C TRP A 57 -18.70 -18.35 4.22
N LYS A 58 -19.59 -17.66 4.94
CA LYS A 58 -20.68 -18.27 5.72
C LYS A 58 -21.62 -19.11 4.88
N GLN A 59 -21.91 -18.68 3.66
CA GLN A 59 -22.74 -19.41 2.70
C GLN A 59 -22.03 -20.57 2.01
N ARG A 60 -20.71 -20.75 2.25
CA ARG A 60 -19.87 -21.72 1.52
C ARG A 60 -19.97 -21.53 0.01
N ASP A 61 -19.85 -20.28 -0.42
CA ASP A 61 -19.88 -19.90 -1.84
C ASP A 61 -18.89 -20.73 -2.66
N ARG A 62 -19.38 -21.40 -3.70
CA ARG A 62 -18.59 -22.39 -4.46
C ARG A 62 -17.43 -21.74 -5.21
N GLU A 63 -17.62 -20.53 -5.71
CA GLU A 63 -16.60 -19.79 -6.45
C GLU A 63 -15.47 -19.35 -5.53
N LEU A 64 -15.82 -18.82 -4.35
CA LEU A 64 -14.86 -18.46 -3.31
C LEU A 64 -14.04 -19.68 -2.86
N LEU A 65 -14.70 -20.79 -2.51
CA LEU A 65 -14.03 -22.00 -2.05
C LEU A 65 -13.14 -22.60 -3.14
N SER A 66 -13.59 -22.60 -4.40
CA SER A 66 -12.78 -23.04 -5.54
C SER A 66 -11.51 -22.18 -5.71
N MET A 67 -11.61 -20.85 -5.57
CA MET A 67 -10.44 -19.97 -5.63
C MET A 67 -9.47 -20.26 -4.47
N TYR A 68 -10.00 -20.49 -3.26
CA TYR A 68 -9.20 -20.83 -2.08
C TYR A 68 -8.49 -22.18 -2.22
N ASP A 69 -9.15 -23.19 -2.77
CA ASP A 69 -8.54 -24.49 -3.06
C ASP A 69 -7.43 -24.39 -4.11
N ASN A 70 -7.63 -23.56 -5.15
CA ASN A 70 -6.60 -23.28 -6.14
C ASN A 70 -5.40 -22.56 -5.53
N LEU A 71 -5.64 -21.57 -4.67
CA LEU A 71 -4.59 -20.85 -3.96
C LEU A 71 -3.81 -21.78 -3.03
N ALA A 72 -4.50 -22.59 -2.20
CA ALA A 72 -3.88 -23.54 -1.28
C ALA A 72 -2.95 -24.51 -2.01
N ARG A 73 -3.41 -25.12 -3.11
CA ARG A 73 -2.57 -25.99 -3.95
C ARG A 73 -1.35 -25.27 -4.53
N ARG A 74 -1.51 -24.00 -4.93
CA ARG A 74 -0.38 -23.22 -5.46
C ARG A 74 0.69 -22.99 -4.38
N LEU A 75 0.25 -22.65 -3.17
CA LEU A 75 1.09 -22.30 -2.03
C LEU A 75 2.01 -23.43 -1.55
N GLU A 76 1.69 -24.70 -1.83
CA GLU A 76 2.54 -25.86 -1.50
C GLU A 76 3.98 -25.77 -2.05
N SER A 77 4.18 -24.98 -3.11
CA SER A 77 5.48 -24.79 -3.78
C SER A 77 6.20 -23.48 -3.43
N TYR A 78 5.75 -22.77 -2.39
CA TYR A 78 6.25 -21.45 -1.99
C TYR A 78 6.63 -21.38 -0.51
N ASP A 79 7.56 -20.48 -0.19
CA ASP A 79 7.97 -20.22 1.20
C ASP A 79 7.15 -19.11 1.85
N VAL A 80 6.68 -18.17 1.03
CA VAL A 80 6.02 -16.93 1.46
C VAL A 80 4.85 -16.60 0.55
N PHE A 81 3.73 -16.25 1.16
CA PHE A 81 2.59 -15.63 0.51
C PHE A 81 2.52 -14.14 0.86
N VAL A 82 2.46 -13.27 -0.15
CA VAL A 82 2.22 -11.84 0.05
C VAL A 82 0.87 -11.52 -0.59
N ASN A 83 -0.13 -11.22 0.23
CA ASN A 83 -1.42 -10.75 -0.25
C ASN A 83 -1.36 -9.23 -0.46
N TRP A 84 -1.26 -8.79 -1.71
CA TRP A 84 -1.04 -7.40 -2.08
C TRP A 84 -2.33 -6.67 -2.47
N ASN A 85 -2.34 -5.34 -2.29
CA ASN A 85 -3.46 -4.43 -2.56
C ASN A 85 -4.70 -4.61 -1.69
N GLY A 86 -4.53 -5.02 -0.44
CA GLY A 86 -5.62 -5.03 0.54
C GLY A 86 -6.78 -5.94 0.15
N ILE A 87 -6.49 -7.03 -0.57
CA ILE A 87 -7.49 -7.97 -1.03
C ILE A 87 -7.89 -8.82 0.16
N ASN A 88 -9.16 -8.80 0.50
CA ASN A 88 -9.60 -9.55 1.66
C ASN A 88 -9.62 -11.05 1.34
N LEU A 89 -8.89 -11.81 2.15
CA LEU A 89 -9.08 -13.25 2.30
C LEU A 89 -9.67 -13.51 3.68
N HIS A 90 -10.58 -14.48 3.77
CA HIS A 90 -11.32 -14.71 4.99
C HIS A 90 -10.35 -15.16 6.10
N PRO A 91 -10.39 -14.57 7.31
CA PRO A 91 -9.44 -14.87 8.38
C PRO A 91 -9.34 -16.36 8.73
N GLU A 92 -10.45 -17.10 8.67
CA GLU A 92 -10.45 -18.54 8.93
C GLU A 92 -9.69 -19.35 7.89
N PHE A 93 -9.73 -18.94 6.61
CA PHE A 93 -8.93 -19.56 5.56
C PHE A 93 -7.44 -19.20 5.73
N VAL A 94 -7.15 -17.91 5.97
CA VAL A 94 -5.77 -17.42 6.12
C VAL A 94 -5.03 -18.13 7.26
N ARG A 95 -5.71 -18.44 8.37
CA ARG A 95 -5.13 -19.21 9.49
C ARG A 95 -4.76 -20.65 9.15
N GLN A 96 -5.36 -21.23 8.10
CA GLN A 96 -5.06 -22.59 7.64
C GLN A 96 -3.85 -22.65 6.70
N ILE A 97 -3.38 -21.51 6.19
CA ILE A 97 -2.21 -21.45 5.31
C ILE A 97 -0.94 -21.76 6.14
N PRO A 98 -0.18 -22.82 5.80
CA PRO A 98 0.93 -23.30 6.63
C PRO A 98 2.25 -22.57 6.37
N ILE A 99 2.30 -21.66 5.40
CA ILE A 99 3.50 -20.89 5.05
C ILE A 99 3.43 -19.47 5.63
N PHE A 100 4.57 -18.77 5.63
CA PHE A 100 4.61 -17.39 6.11
C PHE A 100 3.75 -16.49 5.23
N LYS A 101 2.88 -15.70 5.85
CA LYS A 101 1.88 -14.89 5.16
C LYS A 101 1.99 -13.42 5.57
N ALA A 102 2.16 -12.56 4.58
CA ALA A 102 2.16 -11.11 4.75
C ALA A 102 0.91 -10.50 4.09
N TYR A 103 0.29 -9.55 4.78
CA TYR A 103 -0.82 -8.75 4.26
C TYR A 103 -0.35 -7.35 3.94
N ALA A 104 -0.43 -6.95 2.67
CA ALA A 104 -0.05 -5.63 2.22
C ALA A 104 -1.27 -4.81 1.81
N CYS A 105 -1.47 -3.67 2.47
CA CYS A 105 -2.65 -2.83 2.28
C CYS A 105 -2.25 -1.35 2.27
N PHE A 106 -2.90 -0.61 1.37
CA PHE A 106 -2.59 0.80 1.05
C PHE A 106 -3.89 1.62 1.08
N ASP A 107 -4.71 1.36 2.09
CA ASP A 107 -5.98 2.01 2.33
C ASP A 107 -5.82 3.31 3.11
N ASP A 108 -6.64 4.30 2.76
CA ASP A 108 -6.84 5.45 3.62
C ASP A 108 -7.52 5.00 4.94
N PRO A 109 -7.24 5.66 6.08
CA PRO A 109 -7.78 5.26 7.39
C PRO A 109 -9.30 5.08 7.39
N GLU A 110 -10.02 5.89 6.62
CA GLU A 110 -11.48 5.88 6.48
C GLU A 110 -12.04 4.59 5.86
N SER A 111 -11.19 3.78 5.21
CA SER A 111 -11.59 2.53 4.57
C SER A 111 -11.21 1.28 5.36
N SER A 112 -10.45 1.44 6.44
CA SER A 112 -9.85 0.34 7.22
C SER A 112 -10.86 -0.70 7.70
N ASP A 113 -12.03 -0.26 8.17
CA ASP A 113 -13.08 -1.16 8.70
C ASP A 113 -13.68 -2.11 7.67
N ARG A 114 -13.49 -1.81 6.37
CA ARG A 114 -14.00 -2.62 5.25
C ARG A 114 -12.89 -3.35 4.49
N LEU A 115 -11.63 -3.04 4.81
CA LEU A 115 -10.43 -3.53 4.16
C LEU A 115 -9.50 -4.17 5.18
N SER A 116 -8.58 -3.41 5.76
CA SER A 116 -7.49 -3.94 6.57
C SER A 116 -7.90 -4.48 7.94
N SER A 117 -8.66 -3.73 8.72
CA SER A 117 -8.97 -4.03 10.13
C SER A 117 -9.57 -5.44 10.36
N PRO A 118 -10.55 -5.91 9.56
CA PRO A 118 -11.17 -7.22 9.78
C PRO A 118 -10.26 -8.42 9.52
N VAL A 119 -9.20 -8.25 8.72
CA VAL A 119 -8.40 -9.39 8.21
C VAL A 119 -6.94 -9.36 8.62
N ALA A 120 -6.36 -8.19 8.89
CA ALA A 120 -4.91 -8.03 9.05
C ALA A 120 -4.32 -8.90 10.17
N SER A 121 -5.04 -9.09 11.28
CA SER A 121 -4.57 -9.90 12.43
C SER A 121 -4.46 -11.40 12.14
N SER A 122 -4.99 -11.88 11.01
CA SER A 122 -4.85 -13.28 10.59
C SER A 122 -3.52 -13.59 9.92
N TYR A 123 -2.68 -12.58 9.64
CA TYR A 123 -1.38 -12.71 8.97
C TYR A 123 -0.21 -12.64 9.96
N ASP A 124 0.96 -13.12 9.52
CA ASP A 124 2.18 -13.10 10.34
C ASP A 124 2.84 -11.72 10.34
N LEU A 125 2.64 -10.94 9.27
CA LEU A 125 3.15 -9.58 9.09
C LEU A 125 2.15 -8.72 8.31
N ALA A 126 1.86 -7.52 8.81
CA ALA A 126 1.20 -6.47 8.04
C ALA A 126 2.24 -5.52 7.42
N LEU A 127 2.15 -5.33 6.11
CA LEU A 127 2.91 -4.38 5.31
C LEU A 127 2.01 -3.18 5.03
N VAL A 128 2.18 -2.12 5.79
CA VAL A 128 1.28 -0.98 5.82
C VAL A 128 1.77 0.10 4.87
N GLY A 129 0.93 0.49 3.91
CA GLY A 129 1.23 1.52 2.91
C GLY A 129 1.27 2.93 3.47
N ASN A 130 0.38 3.23 4.43
CA ASN A 130 0.35 4.52 5.10
C ASN A 130 1.31 4.50 6.29
N ILE A 131 2.43 5.21 6.18
CA ILE A 131 3.42 5.27 7.26
C ILE A 131 2.85 5.86 8.56
N ALA A 132 1.75 6.61 8.50
CA ALA A 132 1.08 7.13 9.67
C ALA A 132 0.26 6.07 10.44
N GLU A 133 -0.17 5.00 9.76
CA GLU A 133 -1.10 4.01 10.32
C GLU A 133 -0.45 2.71 10.80
N VAL A 134 0.88 2.59 10.74
CA VAL A 134 1.60 1.38 11.17
C VAL A 134 1.21 0.98 12.60
N GLU A 135 1.11 1.94 13.51
CA GLU A 135 0.75 1.69 14.91
C GLU A 135 -0.73 1.29 15.09
N THR A 136 -1.59 1.71 14.17
CA THR A 136 -3.03 1.37 14.21
C THR A 136 -3.23 -0.13 14.03
N TYR A 137 -2.41 -0.80 13.22
CA TYR A 137 -2.49 -2.25 12.99
C TYR A 137 -2.27 -3.06 14.26
N TYR A 138 -1.37 -2.64 15.15
CA TYR A 138 -1.17 -3.34 16.44
C TYR A 138 -2.41 -3.29 17.32
N LYS A 139 -3.21 -2.21 17.26
CA LYS A 139 -4.47 -2.08 18.00
C LYS A 139 -5.53 -3.09 17.52
N TRP A 140 -5.41 -3.58 16.28
CA TRP A 140 -6.28 -4.63 15.72
C TRP A 140 -5.78 -6.05 16.02
N GLY A 141 -4.72 -6.20 16.83
CA GLY A 141 -4.16 -7.50 17.19
C GLY A 141 -3.17 -8.08 16.19
N VAL A 142 -2.69 -7.28 15.23
CA VAL A 142 -1.58 -7.66 14.35
C VAL A 142 -0.32 -7.83 15.20
N LYS A 143 0.41 -8.94 15.00
CA LYS A 143 1.62 -9.25 15.79
C LYS A 143 2.84 -8.43 15.35
N GLU A 144 2.98 -8.22 14.05
CA GLU A 144 4.07 -7.47 13.45
C GLU A 144 3.53 -6.59 12.34
N ALA A 145 3.82 -5.29 12.39
CA ALA A 145 3.51 -4.34 11.34
C ALA A 145 4.77 -3.57 10.92
N ARG A 146 4.96 -3.37 9.62
CA ARG A 146 6.06 -2.59 9.03
C ARG A 146 5.51 -1.71 7.93
N HIS A 147 6.07 -0.52 7.78
CA HIS A 147 5.76 0.31 6.62
C HIS A 147 6.35 -0.32 5.36
N TRP A 148 5.55 -0.45 4.31
CA TRP A 148 6.00 -0.84 2.97
C TRP A 148 5.46 0.16 1.95
N PRO A 149 6.30 1.02 1.35
CA PRO A 149 5.83 2.05 0.43
C PRO A 149 5.34 1.47 -0.88
N LEU A 150 4.46 2.19 -1.59
CA LEU A 150 4.06 1.85 -2.96
C LEU A 150 5.23 1.93 -3.96
N GLY A 151 6.10 2.92 -3.80
CA GLY A 151 7.15 3.22 -4.77
C GLY A 151 6.61 3.70 -6.12
N PHE A 152 7.37 3.44 -7.18
CA PHE A 152 6.97 3.65 -8.57
C PHE A 152 7.47 2.51 -9.47
N PHE A 153 6.79 2.30 -10.58
CA PHE A 153 7.09 1.27 -11.57
C PHE A 153 7.82 1.83 -12.79
N SER A 154 8.37 0.93 -13.61
CA SER A 154 9.03 1.30 -14.87
C SER A 154 8.17 2.11 -15.85
N VAL A 155 6.84 2.11 -15.69
CA VAL A 155 5.90 2.85 -16.57
C VAL A 155 5.51 4.23 -16.02
N ASP A 156 6.08 4.63 -14.88
CA ASP A 156 5.66 5.84 -14.17
C ASP A 156 6.58 7.05 -14.42
N TYR A 157 7.69 6.89 -15.14
CA TYR A 157 8.67 7.97 -15.37
C TYR A 157 9.32 7.93 -16.75
N ASP A 158 9.93 9.04 -17.14
CA ASP A 158 10.74 9.16 -18.35
C ASP A 158 12.16 8.58 -18.11
N HIS A 159 12.46 7.45 -18.76
CA HIS A 159 13.77 6.79 -18.68
C HIS A 159 14.93 7.62 -19.25
N SER A 160 14.64 8.66 -20.04
CA SER A 160 15.64 9.57 -20.60
C SER A 160 15.96 10.74 -19.66
N LEU A 161 15.24 10.89 -18.54
CA LEU A 161 15.47 11.97 -17.58
C LEU A 161 16.80 11.74 -16.86
N THR A 162 17.60 12.80 -16.76
CA THR A 162 18.89 12.80 -16.05
C THR A 162 18.91 13.93 -15.04
N LYS A 163 19.78 13.83 -14.03
CA LYS A 163 20.02 14.91 -13.06
C LYS A 163 20.28 16.25 -13.76
N GLU A 164 21.09 16.24 -14.82
CA GLU A 164 21.41 17.42 -15.61
C GLU A 164 20.17 18.05 -16.28
N LYS A 165 19.26 17.24 -16.84
CA LYS A 165 17.98 17.72 -17.38
C LYS A 165 17.08 18.30 -16.29
N ILE A 166 17.14 17.81 -15.05
CA ILE A 166 16.41 18.39 -13.91
C ILE A 166 17.00 19.75 -13.54
N LEU A 167 18.33 19.84 -13.46
CA LEU A 167 19.05 21.05 -13.07
C LEU A 167 19.05 22.15 -14.13
N ARG A 168 18.99 21.82 -15.43
CA ARG A 168 19.13 22.83 -16.50
C ARG A 168 18.01 22.81 -17.54
N GLY A 169 17.18 21.77 -17.57
CA GLY A 169 16.10 21.64 -18.55
C GLY A 169 14.95 22.61 -18.32
N ALA A 170 14.21 22.92 -19.39
CA ALA A 170 13.03 23.77 -19.32
C ALA A 170 11.85 23.02 -18.70
N ARG A 171 11.14 23.68 -17.78
CA ARG A 171 9.88 23.27 -17.17
C ARG A 171 8.99 24.50 -17.16
N ASP A 172 7.87 24.47 -17.86
CA ASP A 172 7.02 25.64 -18.15
C ASP A 172 5.66 25.59 -17.45
N ILE A 173 5.39 24.55 -16.65
CA ILE A 173 4.19 24.45 -15.81
C ILE A 173 4.62 24.71 -14.37
N ASP A 174 4.13 25.79 -13.76
CA ASP A 174 4.53 26.17 -12.41
C ASP A 174 4.10 25.15 -11.36
N LEU A 175 2.81 24.83 -11.32
CA LEU A 175 2.23 23.90 -10.36
C LEU A 175 1.46 22.80 -11.07
N THR A 176 1.51 21.60 -10.52
CA THR A 176 0.67 20.47 -10.93
C THR A 176 0.12 19.75 -9.71
N LEU A 177 -1.16 19.38 -9.77
CA LEU A 177 -1.84 18.60 -8.76
C LEU A 177 -2.80 17.63 -9.43
N LEU A 178 -2.59 16.34 -9.18
CA LEU A 178 -3.47 15.26 -9.64
C LEU A 178 -4.19 14.65 -8.43
N CYS A 179 -5.37 15.14 -8.08
CA CYS A 179 -6.18 14.58 -7.00
C CYS A 179 -7.66 14.92 -7.15
N GLU A 180 -8.52 14.17 -6.47
CA GLU A 180 -9.93 14.51 -6.41
C GLU A 180 -10.18 15.76 -5.55
N ARG A 181 -11.13 16.57 -5.99
CA ARG A 181 -11.62 17.79 -5.34
C ARG A 181 -13.09 17.63 -4.96
N ILE A 182 -13.42 16.51 -4.32
CA ILE A 182 -14.80 16.17 -3.95
C ILE A 182 -15.09 16.28 -2.46
N SER A 183 -14.14 15.89 -1.59
CA SER A 183 -14.36 15.96 -0.14
C SER A 183 -14.41 17.42 0.28
N SER A 184 -15.39 17.78 1.12
CA SER A 184 -15.55 19.15 1.63
C SER A 184 -14.27 19.66 2.29
N TRP A 185 -13.58 18.79 3.03
CA TRP A 185 -12.31 19.08 3.70
C TRP A 185 -11.18 19.43 2.72
N ARG A 186 -11.01 18.69 1.62
CA ARG A 186 -9.99 19.03 0.61
C ARG A 186 -10.40 20.23 -0.22
N LYS A 187 -11.68 20.34 -0.58
CA LYS A 187 -12.18 21.33 -1.54
C LYS A 187 -11.80 22.76 -1.16
N GLU A 188 -12.01 23.16 0.10
CA GLU A 188 -11.68 24.53 0.53
C GLU A 188 -10.18 24.83 0.38
N ARG A 189 -9.32 23.90 0.80
CA ARG A 189 -7.86 24.04 0.71
C ARG A 189 -7.40 24.09 -0.75
N LEU A 190 -7.92 23.18 -1.56
CA LEU A 190 -7.61 23.11 -2.99
C LEU A 190 -8.09 24.35 -3.75
N ASP A 191 -9.22 24.94 -3.34
CA ASP A 191 -9.74 26.19 -3.92
C ASP A 191 -8.87 27.38 -3.58
N LYS A 192 -8.39 27.49 -2.33
CA LYS A 192 -7.42 28.52 -1.93
C LYS A 192 -6.13 28.42 -2.75
N LEU A 193 -5.59 27.22 -2.91
CA LEU A 193 -4.39 26.98 -3.71
C LEU A 193 -4.60 27.33 -5.19
N ALA A 194 -5.71 26.89 -5.79
CA ALA A 194 -6.02 27.18 -7.19
C ALA A 194 -6.29 28.68 -7.42
N ALA A 195 -6.86 29.38 -6.44
CA ALA A 195 -7.03 30.83 -6.50
C ALA A 195 -5.69 31.58 -6.45
N ALA A 196 -4.72 31.09 -5.67
CA ALA A 196 -3.37 31.66 -5.62
C ALA A 196 -2.55 31.37 -6.89
N PHE A 197 -2.81 30.23 -7.56
CA PHE A 197 -2.10 29.80 -8.77
C PHE A 197 -3.07 29.42 -9.90
N PRO A 198 -3.82 30.37 -10.48
CA PRO A 198 -4.87 30.07 -11.46
C PRO A 198 -4.36 29.41 -12.74
N GLN A 199 -3.05 29.53 -13.02
CA GLN A 199 -2.38 28.93 -14.19
C GLN A 199 -1.92 27.48 -13.93
N GLY A 200 -2.13 26.95 -12.71
CA GLY A 200 -1.74 25.61 -12.34
C GLY A 200 -2.48 24.52 -13.11
N ALA A 201 -1.82 23.37 -13.27
CA ALA A 201 -2.37 22.20 -13.93
C ALA A 201 -3.09 21.30 -12.90
N TYR A 202 -4.41 21.44 -12.82
CA TYR A 202 -5.25 20.72 -11.86
C TYR A 202 -6.11 19.68 -12.56
N PHE A 203 -6.01 18.42 -12.13
CA PHE A 203 -6.80 17.31 -12.68
C PHE A 203 -7.28 16.37 -11.58
N GLY A 204 -8.41 15.70 -11.85
CA GLY A 204 -9.08 14.74 -10.99
C GLY A 204 -10.58 15.00 -10.91
N HIS A 205 -11.31 14.08 -10.29
CA HIS A 205 -12.76 14.24 -10.12
C HIS A 205 -13.08 15.54 -9.34
N GLY A 206 -14.01 16.36 -9.84
CA GLY A 206 -14.36 17.65 -9.24
C GLY A 206 -13.54 18.85 -9.72
N TRP A 207 -12.52 18.66 -10.57
CA TRP A 207 -11.84 19.74 -11.29
C TRP A 207 -12.48 19.99 -12.66
N PRO A 208 -12.44 21.24 -13.19
CA PRO A 208 -12.95 21.54 -14.53
C PRO A 208 -12.33 20.69 -15.65
N ASN A 209 -11.05 20.32 -15.51
CA ASN A 209 -10.33 19.52 -16.50
C ASN A 209 -10.63 18.02 -16.45
N GLY A 210 -11.41 17.54 -15.47
CA GLY A 210 -11.63 16.10 -15.27
C GLY A 210 -10.34 15.35 -14.95
N PHE A 211 -10.30 14.03 -15.19
CA PHE A 211 -9.05 13.28 -15.00
C PHE A 211 -8.12 13.45 -16.21
N LEU A 212 -6.83 13.53 -15.91
CA LEU A 212 -5.76 13.39 -16.89
C LEU A 212 -5.75 11.96 -17.45
N ARG A 213 -5.49 11.81 -18.75
CA ARG A 213 -5.28 10.49 -19.37
C ARG A 213 -3.91 9.93 -18.95
N ASP A 214 -3.81 8.62 -18.76
CA ASP A 214 -2.58 7.99 -18.24
C ASP A 214 -1.34 8.31 -19.11
N GLN A 215 -1.49 8.29 -20.44
CA GLN A 215 -0.43 8.63 -21.39
C GLN A 215 0.11 10.07 -21.26
N ASP A 216 -0.71 11.00 -20.73
CA ASP A 216 -0.34 12.43 -20.62
C ASP A 216 0.34 12.74 -19.28
N ARG A 217 0.38 11.78 -18.34
CA ARG A 217 0.94 11.97 -16.98
C ARG A 217 2.45 12.24 -17.00
N ILE A 218 3.23 11.42 -17.69
CA ILE A 218 4.68 11.64 -17.80
C ILE A 218 4.97 12.95 -18.54
N PRO A 219 4.38 13.23 -19.72
CA PRO A 219 4.55 14.53 -20.39
C PRO A 219 4.24 15.74 -19.51
N LEU A 220 3.17 15.67 -18.70
CA LEU A 220 2.84 16.71 -17.74
C LEU A 220 3.96 16.88 -16.71
N TYR A 221 4.36 15.80 -16.03
CA TYR A 221 5.40 15.85 -15.00
C TYR A 221 6.79 16.25 -15.52
N GLN A 222 7.14 15.93 -16.77
CA GLN A 222 8.38 16.41 -17.37
C GLN A 222 8.41 17.94 -17.57
N ARG A 223 7.23 18.59 -17.59
CA ARG A 223 7.07 20.04 -17.73
C ARG A 223 6.78 20.77 -16.41
N SER A 224 6.37 20.06 -15.36
CA SER A 224 6.00 20.63 -14.05
C SER A 224 7.22 21.01 -13.22
N LYS A 225 7.22 22.21 -12.63
CA LYS A 225 8.22 22.68 -11.66
C LYS A 225 7.93 22.14 -10.26
N ILE A 226 6.71 22.36 -9.76
CA ILE A 226 6.26 21.95 -8.43
C ILE A 226 5.07 21.00 -8.55
N GLY A 227 5.15 19.88 -7.84
CA GLY A 227 4.08 18.88 -7.72
C GLY A 227 3.51 18.92 -6.32
N ILE A 228 2.23 19.27 -6.22
CA ILE A 228 1.54 19.33 -4.93
C ILE A 228 0.97 17.94 -4.62
N ASN A 229 1.22 17.46 -3.41
CA ASN A 229 0.66 16.19 -2.93
C ASN A 229 -0.08 16.42 -1.61
N MET A 230 -1.40 16.22 -1.64
CA MET A 230 -2.28 16.44 -0.49
C MET A 230 -3.14 15.19 -0.26
N HIS A 231 -3.21 14.77 0.99
CA HIS A 231 -3.96 13.62 1.47
C HIS A 231 -5.31 14.06 2.06
N ASN A 232 -6.25 13.13 2.25
CA ASN A 232 -7.53 13.45 2.90
C ASN A 232 -7.38 13.67 4.41
N SER A 233 -6.58 12.83 5.03
CA SER A 233 -6.41 12.78 6.48
C SER A 233 -4.94 12.58 6.80
N THR A 234 -4.50 11.34 6.99
CA THR A 234 -3.11 11.00 7.27
C THR A 234 -2.38 10.57 5.99
N GLY A 235 -1.05 10.66 6.02
CA GLY A 235 -0.20 10.25 4.91
C GLY A 235 1.28 10.39 5.26
N PRO A 236 2.19 10.24 4.28
CA PRO A 236 1.90 9.93 2.88
C PRO A 236 1.56 8.45 2.62
N ILE A 237 0.64 8.18 1.69
CA ILE A 237 0.24 6.80 1.29
C ILE A 237 0.23 6.57 -0.22
N ASN A 238 0.10 7.62 -1.04
CA ASN A 238 -0.22 7.47 -2.46
C ASN A 238 1.02 7.38 -3.38
N PHE A 239 0.81 6.90 -4.61
CA PHE A 239 1.88 6.77 -5.62
C PHE A 239 2.58 8.10 -5.96
N ARG A 240 1.89 9.26 -5.90
CA ARG A 240 2.48 10.56 -6.23
C ARG A 240 3.65 10.90 -5.31
N THR A 241 3.64 10.39 -4.07
CA THR A 241 4.74 10.52 -3.11
C THR A 241 6.09 10.09 -3.71
N PHE A 242 6.07 9.15 -4.65
CA PHE A 242 7.27 8.60 -5.28
C PHE A 242 7.37 8.99 -6.77
N ILE A 243 6.25 9.02 -7.49
CA ILE A 243 6.22 9.33 -8.93
C ILE A 243 6.61 10.79 -9.22
N LEU A 244 6.22 11.75 -8.38
CA LEU A 244 6.59 13.15 -8.57
C LEU A 244 8.12 13.33 -8.54
N PRO A 245 8.84 12.92 -7.47
CA PRO A 245 10.31 12.94 -7.49
C PRO A 245 10.92 12.07 -8.60
N ALA A 246 10.36 10.89 -8.91
CA ALA A 246 10.89 10.02 -9.98
C ALA A 246 10.90 10.68 -11.37
N ASN A 247 10.06 11.71 -11.58
CA ASN A 247 10.01 12.55 -12.78
C ASN A 247 10.73 13.90 -12.64
N GLY A 248 11.51 14.09 -11.56
CA GLY A 248 12.27 15.32 -11.31
C GLY A 248 11.40 16.54 -11.02
N VAL A 249 10.18 16.33 -10.53
CA VAL A 249 9.30 17.40 -10.06
C VAL A 249 9.64 17.68 -8.59
N MET A 250 9.77 18.96 -8.20
CA MET A 250 9.92 19.29 -6.78
C MET A 250 8.60 18.98 -6.08
N GLN A 251 8.62 18.01 -5.16
CA GLN A 251 7.43 17.67 -4.40
C GLN A 251 7.24 18.61 -3.21
N LEU A 252 6.05 19.18 -3.11
CA LEU A 252 5.54 19.86 -1.93
C LEU A 252 4.37 19.02 -1.39
N CYS A 253 4.52 18.43 -0.21
CA CYS A 253 3.58 17.44 0.33
C CYS A 253 3.11 17.77 1.75
N ASP A 254 1.86 17.47 2.06
CA ASP A 254 1.34 17.60 3.42
C ASP A 254 1.90 16.50 4.37
N ASN A 255 1.55 16.58 5.66
CA ASN A 255 1.96 15.61 6.69
C ASN A 255 3.47 15.57 6.93
N LYS A 256 4.10 16.73 7.21
CA LYS A 256 5.57 16.88 7.31
C LYS A 256 6.25 15.82 8.16
N ASN A 257 5.70 15.56 9.35
CA ASN A 257 6.29 14.63 10.32
C ASN A 257 6.41 13.21 9.77
N HIS A 258 5.46 12.78 8.96
CA HIS A 258 5.46 11.45 8.33
C HIS A 258 6.23 11.46 7.01
N LEU A 259 6.15 12.54 6.23
CA LEU A 259 6.98 12.72 5.04
C LEU A 259 8.48 12.69 5.38
N GLY A 260 8.87 13.29 6.51
CA GLY A 260 10.24 13.30 7.02
C GLY A 260 10.80 11.92 7.41
N LYS A 261 9.94 10.90 7.49
CA LYS A 261 10.36 9.50 7.68
C LYS A 261 10.72 8.82 6.35
N LEU A 262 10.28 9.39 5.21
CA LEU A 262 10.50 8.86 3.87
C LEU A 262 11.61 9.62 3.14
N TYR A 263 11.68 10.93 3.32
CA TYR A 263 12.60 11.84 2.66
C TYR A 263 13.21 12.84 3.65
N GLU A 264 14.40 13.36 3.34
CA GLU A 264 15.02 14.47 4.06
C GLU A 264 14.32 15.78 3.67
N LEU A 265 13.60 16.39 4.62
CA LEU A 265 12.83 17.61 4.39
C LEU A 265 13.74 18.80 4.02
N ASN A 266 13.25 19.65 3.12
CA ASN A 266 13.91 20.84 2.57
C ASN A 266 15.19 20.54 1.78
N LYS A 267 15.47 19.27 1.50
CA LYS A 267 16.59 18.83 0.67
C LYS A 267 16.15 17.88 -0.43
N GLU A 268 15.35 16.87 -0.10
CA GLU A 268 14.82 15.91 -1.09
C GLU A 268 13.37 16.23 -1.47
N VAL A 269 12.58 16.74 -0.52
CA VAL A 269 11.19 17.17 -0.71
C VAL A 269 10.88 18.32 0.26
N VAL A 270 9.80 19.05 0.04
CA VAL A 270 9.33 20.09 0.95
C VAL A 270 8.01 19.65 1.57
N GLY A 271 7.86 19.85 2.87
CA GLY A 271 6.65 19.52 3.62
C GLY A 271 5.86 20.76 4.04
N PHE A 272 4.54 20.67 4.13
CA PHE A 272 3.65 21.71 4.69
C PHE A 272 2.59 21.11 5.65
N ASP A 273 2.03 21.90 6.56
CA ASP A 273 0.96 21.48 7.47
C ASP A 273 -0.32 22.35 7.34
N SER A 274 -0.22 23.52 6.71
CA SER A 274 -1.36 24.36 6.35
C SER A 274 -1.37 24.73 4.86
N ILE A 275 -2.53 25.12 4.36
CA ILE A 275 -2.65 25.53 2.95
C ILE A 275 -1.99 26.89 2.70
N GLU A 276 -2.02 27.78 3.70
CA GLU A 276 -1.34 29.06 3.68
C GLU A 276 0.19 28.87 3.56
N GLU A 277 0.77 27.97 4.36
CA GLU A 277 2.19 27.60 4.25
C GLU A 277 2.50 26.99 2.88
N ALA A 278 1.64 26.11 2.35
CA ALA A 278 1.83 25.55 1.02
C ALA A 278 1.88 26.63 -0.07
N ILE A 279 1.01 27.65 0.01
CA ILE A 279 0.97 28.77 -0.93
C ILE A 279 2.25 29.62 -0.80
N GLU A 280 2.67 29.94 0.41
CA GLU A 280 3.92 30.68 0.67
C GLU A 280 5.14 29.95 0.10
N LEU A 281 5.25 28.65 0.36
CA LEU A 281 6.34 27.81 -0.16
C LEU A 281 6.31 27.72 -1.69
N CYS A 282 5.13 27.62 -2.30
CA CYS A 282 5.02 27.66 -3.76
C CYS A 282 5.56 28.98 -4.33
N HIS A 283 5.14 30.13 -3.77
CA HIS A 283 5.68 31.43 -4.19
C HIS A 283 7.19 31.52 -3.98
N TYR A 284 7.70 31.01 -2.86
CA TYR A 284 9.12 31.01 -2.57
C TYR A 284 9.89 30.23 -3.65
N TYR A 285 9.60 28.94 -3.84
CA TYR A 285 10.36 28.08 -4.76
C TYR A 285 10.14 28.39 -6.25
N LEU A 286 9.04 29.07 -6.62
CA LEU A 286 8.90 29.61 -7.98
C LEU A 286 9.84 30.81 -8.23
N ASN A 287 10.17 31.57 -7.19
CA ASN A 287 11.12 32.69 -7.26
C ASN A 287 12.58 32.27 -6.98
N HIS A 288 12.81 31.05 -6.49
CA HIS A 288 14.13 30.50 -6.18
C HIS A 288 14.43 29.27 -7.06
N ASP A 289 14.58 29.49 -8.36
CA ASP A 289 14.64 28.44 -9.39
C ASP A 289 15.78 27.43 -9.16
N GLU A 290 16.99 27.94 -8.82
CA GLU A 290 18.16 27.10 -8.58
C GLU A 290 17.93 26.17 -7.37
N GLU A 291 17.50 26.72 -6.24
CA GLU A 291 17.21 25.95 -5.04
C GLU A 291 16.12 24.90 -5.29
N ARG A 292 15.01 25.29 -5.93
CA ARG A 292 13.92 24.37 -6.31
C ARG A 292 14.45 23.19 -7.12
N ARG A 293 15.35 23.44 -8.08
CA ARG A 293 15.93 22.40 -8.94
C ARG A 293 16.88 21.50 -8.17
N GLN A 294 17.65 22.03 -7.22
CA GLN A 294 18.49 21.21 -6.34
C GLN A 294 17.63 20.26 -5.50
N VAL A 295 16.52 20.76 -4.92
CA VAL A 295 15.57 19.91 -4.18
C VAL A 295 14.97 18.84 -5.08
N ALA A 296 14.50 19.21 -6.28
CA ALA A 296 13.94 18.25 -7.24
C ALA A 296 14.95 17.17 -7.67
N ALA A 297 16.21 17.55 -7.90
CA ALA A 297 17.27 16.63 -8.28
C ALA A 297 17.61 15.65 -7.15
N ALA A 298 17.72 16.13 -5.91
CA ALA A 298 17.97 15.28 -4.74
C ALA A 298 16.78 14.35 -4.45
N GLY A 299 15.54 14.82 -4.58
CA GLY A 299 14.33 14.00 -4.49
C GLY A 299 14.30 12.90 -5.55
N TRP A 300 14.67 13.22 -6.79
CA TRP A 300 14.80 12.26 -7.89
C TRP A 300 15.83 11.18 -7.58
N GLU A 301 17.03 11.56 -7.12
CA GLU A 301 18.07 10.60 -6.71
C GLU A 301 17.57 9.69 -5.58
N ARG A 302 16.89 10.25 -4.58
CA ARG A 302 16.32 9.48 -3.48
C ARG A 302 15.29 8.46 -3.98
N ALA A 303 14.35 8.90 -4.81
CA ALA A 303 13.31 8.03 -5.36
C ALA A 303 13.90 6.88 -6.17
N HIS A 304 14.80 7.18 -7.12
CA HIS A 304 15.42 6.14 -7.95
C HIS A 304 16.27 5.16 -7.17
N ARG A 305 16.92 5.58 -6.08
CA ARG A 305 17.71 4.69 -5.23
C ARG A 305 16.84 3.77 -4.37
N ASP A 306 15.83 4.32 -3.71
CA ASP A 306 15.16 3.63 -2.59
C ASP A 306 13.71 3.22 -2.89
N TYR A 307 13.05 3.85 -3.86
CA TYR A 307 11.60 3.74 -4.09
C TYR A 307 11.20 3.24 -5.47
N ASN A 308 12.14 2.75 -6.28
CA ASN A 308 11.81 1.99 -7.50
C ASN A 308 11.23 0.60 -7.15
N GLU A 309 10.51 0.00 -8.10
CA GLU A 309 9.86 -1.31 -7.95
C GLU A 309 10.75 -2.43 -7.40
N VAL A 310 12.05 -2.48 -7.74
CA VAL A 310 12.98 -3.50 -7.24
C VAL A 310 13.41 -3.20 -5.81
N ALA A 311 13.77 -1.94 -5.51
CA ALA A 311 14.20 -1.52 -4.18
C ALA A 311 13.09 -1.70 -3.14
N VAL A 312 11.87 -1.32 -3.49
CA VAL A 312 10.67 -1.49 -2.66
C VAL A 312 10.35 -2.96 -2.43
N PHE A 313 10.45 -3.81 -3.44
CA PHE A 313 10.19 -5.25 -3.25
C PHE A 313 11.26 -5.89 -2.35
N LYS A 314 12.54 -5.51 -2.53
CA LYS A 314 13.63 -5.94 -1.62
C LYS A 314 13.43 -5.44 -0.19
N MET A 315 12.83 -4.28 0.02
CA MET A 315 12.47 -3.80 1.36
C MET A 315 11.45 -4.73 2.03
N MET A 316 10.39 -5.11 1.32
CA MET A 316 9.43 -6.10 1.82
C MET A 316 10.10 -7.44 2.14
N MET A 317 10.97 -7.95 1.27
CA MET A 317 11.68 -9.21 1.51
C MET A 317 12.51 -9.14 2.81
N ARG A 318 13.21 -8.03 3.07
CA ARG A 318 13.94 -7.84 4.33
C ARG A 318 13.01 -7.88 5.54
N HIS A 319 11.86 -7.21 5.48
CA HIS A 319 10.87 -7.24 6.57
C HIS A 319 10.35 -8.66 6.82
N VAL A 320 10.05 -9.41 5.76
CA VAL A 320 9.64 -10.82 5.86
C VAL A 320 10.74 -11.66 6.52
N GLU A 321 11.98 -11.55 6.06
CA GLU A 321 13.12 -12.30 6.60
C GLU A 321 13.39 -11.97 8.08
N GLU A 322 13.32 -10.68 8.45
CA GLU A 322 13.49 -10.22 9.82
C GLU A 322 12.44 -10.82 10.76
N VAL A 323 11.17 -10.81 10.36
CA VAL A 323 10.07 -11.36 11.15
C VAL A 323 10.11 -12.89 11.20
N ARG A 324 10.40 -13.56 10.08
CA ARG A 324 10.58 -15.03 10.06
C ARG A 324 11.67 -15.47 11.04
N ARG A 325 12.84 -14.82 10.98
CA ARG A 325 13.96 -15.11 11.89
C ARG A 325 13.58 -14.84 13.36
N LYS A 326 12.77 -13.81 13.63
CA LYS A 326 12.26 -13.53 14.98
C LYS A 326 11.37 -14.67 15.47
N ASN A 327 10.44 -15.14 14.63
CA ASN A 327 9.52 -16.23 14.96
C ASN A 327 10.27 -17.56 15.21
N ASP A 328 11.28 -17.87 14.40
CA ASP A 328 12.10 -19.07 14.58
C ASP A 328 12.88 -19.04 15.91
N ARG A 329 13.40 -17.86 16.29
CA ARG A 329 14.08 -17.68 17.58
C ARG A 329 13.16 -17.79 18.78
N THR A 330 11.90 -17.38 18.66
CA THR A 330 10.91 -17.54 19.74
C THR A 330 10.42 -18.99 19.87
N LEU A 331 10.51 -19.79 18.80
CA LEU A 331 10.11 -21.19 18.78
C LEU A 331 11.25 -22.13 19.23
N SER A 332 12.51 -21.71 19.13
CA SER A 332 13.64 -22.44 19.71
C SER A 332 13.81 -22.05 21.20
N PRO A 333 13.63 -22.97 22.17
CA PRO A 333 13.90 -22.65 23.57
C PRO A 333 15.37 -22.23 23.74
N ALA A 334 15.62 -21.34 24.69
CA ALA A 334 16.96 -20.92 25.07
C ALA A 334 17.84 -22.14 25.43
N ALA A 335 18.64 -22.61 24.48
CA ALA A 335 19.78 -23.47 24.74
C ALA A 335 21.05 -22.62 24.65
N ARG A 336 21.43 -22.05 25.79
CA ARG A 336 22.85 -21.91 26.12
C ARG A 336 23.07 -22.67 27.42
N PRO A 337 23.76 -23.83 27.42
CA PRO A 337 24.38 -24.31 28.63
C PRO A 337 25.53 -23.35 28.93
N THR A 338 25.46 -22.61 30.03
CA THR A 338 26.68 -22.18 30.71
C THR A 338 27.21 -23.39 31.43
N ASP A 339 28.44 -23.79 31.09
CA ASP A 339 29.23 -24.76 31.83
C ASP A 339 29.23 -24.45 33.33
N ALA A 340 28.63 -25.35 34.11
CA ALA A 340 29.12 -25.73 35.44
C ALA A 340 28.25 -26.85 36.01
N GLY A 341 28.82 -28.05 36.12
CA GLY A 341 28.75 -28.86 37.33
C GLY A 341 27.44 -29.55 37.70
N SER A 342 27.47 -30.89 37.56
CA SER A 342 26.99 -31.89 38.52
C SER A 342 25.48 -32.05 38.79
N ASP A 343 25.00 -33.18 38.26
CA ASP A 343 24.42 -34.31 39.00
C ASP A 343 22.90 -34.41 39.24
N HIS A 344 22.42 -35.63 38.92
CA HIS A 344 21.23 -36.36 39.37
C HIS A 344 19.78 -35.84 39.21
N MET A 345 19.00 -36.66 38.48
CA MET A 345 17.54 -36.88 38.53
C MET A 345 16.65 -35.72 38.04
N ALA A 346 15.57 -35.90 37.28
CA ALA A 346 14.64 -37.02 37.23
C ALA A 346 14.02 -37.19 35.83
N ARG A 347 13.70 -38.46 35.52
CA ARG A 347 12.78 -38.86 34.46
C ARG A 347 11.34 -38.70 34.97
N GLY A 348 10.47 -38.21 34.09
CA GLY A 348 9.02 -38.29 34.25
C GLY A 348 8.39 -36.96 34.66
N GLU A 349 7.92 -36.22 33.67
CA GLU A 349 6.78 -35.26 33.72
C GLU A 349 6.77 -34.44 32.42
N TYR A 350 6.28 -35.03 31.32
CA TYR A 350 5.96 -34.28 30.09
C TYR A 350 4.78 -34.92 29.32
N ALA A 351 3.84 -35.55 30.05
CA ALA A 351 2.71 -36.27 29.45
C ALA A 351 1.32 -35.79 29.91
N GLU A 352 1.19 -34.81 30.82
CA GLU A 352 -0.13 -34.36 31.32
C GLU A 352 -0.53 -32.93 30.93
N ALA A 353 0.32 -32.18 30.21
CA ALA A 353 0.00 -30.81 29.79
C ALA A 353 -0.82 -30.70 28.49
N ILE A 354 -1.13 -31.81 27.81
CA ILE A 354 -1.85 -31.81 26.51
C ILE A 354 -3.32 -32.27 26.64
N ALA A 355 -3.79 -32.62 27.83
CA ALA A 355 -5.17 -33.09 28.04
C ALA A 355 -6.15 -32.02 28.58
N LEU A 356 -5.72 -30.79 28.86
CA LEU A 356 -6.57 -29.77 29.52
C LEU A 356 -7.08 -28.63 28.61
N TYR A 357 -6.78 -28.65 27.31
CA TYR A 357 -7.23 -27.61 26.36
C TYR A 357 -8.39 -28.06 25.44
N GLY A 358 -8.91 -29.28 25.63
CA GLY A 358 -9.96 -29.88 24.79
C GLY A 358 -11.40 -29.53 25.15
N ASP A 359 -11.69 -29.05 26.37
CA ASP A 359 -13.06 -29.03 26.90
C ASP A 359 -13.70 -27.64 27.09
N VAL A 360 -13.04 -26.56 26.66
CA VAL A 360 -13.55 -25.18 26.86
C VAL A 360 -14.32 -24.62 25.64
N LEU A 361 -14.30 -25.29 24.48
CA LEU A 361 -14.94 -24.77 23.25
C LEU A 361 -16.29 -25.44 22.91
N ALA A 362 -16.89 -26.21 23.82
CA ALA A 362 -18.16 -26.91 23.59
C ALA A 362 -19.39 -26.28 24.31
N ARG A 363 -19.28 -25.07 24.85
CA ARG A 363 -20.38 -24.38 25.54
C ARG A 363 -20.42 -22.90 25.22
N GLU A 364 -20.91 -22.55 24.04
CA GLU A 364 -21.59 -21.26 23.78
C GLU A 364 -22.22 -21.26 22.38
N SER A 365 -23.32 -21.99 22.26
CA SER A 365 -24.25 -21.90 21.13
C SER A 365 -25.67 -21.74 21.68
N GLY A 366 -26.32 -20.60 21.43
CA GLY A 366 -27.73 -20.41 21.78
C GLY A 366 -28.35 -19.10 21.28
N ASN A 367 -29.12 -19.20 20.18
CA ASN A 367 -30.36 -18.46 19.78
C ASN A 367 -30.45 -16.92 19.87
N SER A 368 -31.22 -16.15 19.09
CA SER A 368 -31.96 -16.24 17.80
C SER A 368 -32.65 -14.87 17.54
N ARG A 369 -32.74 -14.43 16.27
CA ARG A 369 -33.76 -13.51 15.63
C ARG A 369 -34.03 -12.12 16.26
N ALA A 370 -33.98 -10.99 15.52
CA ALA A 370 -35.00 -10.56 14.56
C ALA A 370 -34.53 -9.39 13.62
N ARG A 371 -35.25 -9.21 12.50
CA ARG A 371 -34.94 -8.44 11.28
C ARG A 371 -35.57 -7.03 11.21
N HIS A 372 -35.08 -6.25 10.21
CA HIS A 372 -35.67 -5.07 9.49
C HIS A 372 -35.22 -3.68 10.00
N ASN A 373 -34.75 -2.69 9.21
CA ASN A 373 -35.14 -2.22 7.87
C ASN A 373 -34.05 -1.38 7.13
N ARG A 374 -34.00 -1.55 5.79
CA ARG A 374 -33.77 -0.60 4.65
C ARG A 374 -32.60 0.41 4.57
N ILE A 375 -31.67 0.12 3.64
CA ILE A 375 -31.28 0.82 2.37
C ILE A 375 -31.29 2.37 2.34
N VAL A 376 -30.13 3.01 2.04
CA VAL A 376 -29.81 3.87 0.85
C VAL A 376 -28.44 4.58 1.05
N ALA A 377 -27.63 4.64 -0.03
CA ALA A 377 -26.41 5.47 -0.28
C ALA A 377 -25.12 5.10 0.50
N CYS A 378 -23.89 5.07 -0.03
CA CYS A 378 -23.26 5.64 -1.22
C CYS A 378 -22.10 4.75 -1.71
N LYS A 379 -21.96 4.62 -3.04
CA LYS A 379 -20.72 4.23 -3.75
C LYS A 379 -19.64 5.30 -3.47
N HIS A 380 -18.36 4.90 -3.49
CA HIS A 380 -17.11 5.70 -3.51
C HIS A 380 -16.27 5.62 -2.24
N LEU A 381 -15.45 4.57 -2.06
CA LEU A 381 -14.39 4.60 -1.04
C LEU A 381 -13.12 3.78 -1.39
N LEU A 382 -12.86 3.46 -2.66
CA LEU A 382 -11.52 3.03 -3.10
C LEU A 382 -11.07 3.68 -4.41
N HIS A 383 -11.68 4.82 -4.76
CA HIS A 383 -11.42 5.50 -6.00
C HIS A 383 -10.29 6.52 -5.82
N GLY A 384 -9.09 6.13 -6.21
CA GLY A 384 -8.49 6.79 -7.36
C GLY A 384 -8.94 6.04 -8.62
N SER A 385 -10.07 6.41 -9.22
CA SER A 385 -10.48 5.87 -10.54
C SER A 385 -11.13 7.00 -11.35
N GLN A 386 -10.54 7.46 -12.44
CA GLN A 386 -10.67 6.83 -13.75
C GLN A 386 -12.14 6.56 -14.14
N TRP A 387 -12.66 7.55 -14.87
CA TRP A 387 -13.84 7.68 -15.73
C TRP A 387 -14.93 6.59 -15.80
N GLY A 388 -16.18 7.04 -15.57
CA GLY A 388 -17.05 7.51 -16.66
C GLY A 388 -17.59 6.47 -17.64
N ARG A 389 -18.83 6.02 -17.41
CA ARG A 389 -19.68 5.39 -18.43
C ARG A 389 -20.37 6.48 -19.27
N ASN A 390 -20.16 6.49 -20.58
CA ASN A 390 -21.10 7.06 -21.55
C ASN A 390 -21.94 5.93 -22.15
N GLY A 391 -23.27 6.13 -22.19
CA GLY A 391 -24.19 5.16 -22.77
C GLY A 391 -25.67 5.56 -22.64
N ARG A 392 -26.05 6.56 -23.44
CA ARG A 392 -27.39 7.14 -23.71
C ARG A 392 -27.81 8.34 -22.88
#